data_AF-A0A7J2KAR2-F1
#
_entry.id   AF-A0A7J2KAR2-F1
#
_cell.length_a   1.000
_cell.length_b   1.000
_cell.length_c   1.000
_cell.angle_alpha   90.00
_cell.angle_beta   90.00
_cell.angle_gamma   90.00
#
_symmetry.space_group_name_H-M   'P 1'
#
loop_
_entity.id
_entity.type
_entity.pdbx_description
1 polymer ?
#
loop_
_entity_poly.entity_id
_entity_poly.type
_entity_poly.pdbx_seq_one_letter_code
_entity_poly.pdbx_strand_id
1 'polypeptide(L)'
;MLNPKSIGIIGSIATFVGLLFLLIVPLIGLVILFAARVGLLIAFKDLSKTLNDIKIFEYKFKSIILGVVALMIFMLSLYTTSYLVGPEGMPESIEDILSGGAMNILLLGSIIAWIIIIISVIYVKKAYDLLASSLNIRYFRWIGLVYLIGV
;
A
#
# COMPACT_ATOMS: atom_id res chain seq x y z
N MET A 1 3.54 27.82 -3.76
CA MET A 1 2.54 26.72 -3.71
C MET A 1 2.90 25.73 -4.83
N LEU A 2 3.14 24.46 -4.50
CA LEU A 2 3.46 23.44 -5.51
C LEU A 2 2.20 23.13 -6.34
N ASN A 3 2.36 23.02 -7.67
CA ASN A 3 1.28 22.64 -8.58
C ASN A 3 0.77 21.22 -8.22
N PRO A 4 -0.54 20.98 -8.10
CA PRO A 4 -1.10 19.66 -7.76
C PRO A 4 -0.63 18.54 -8.70
N LYS A 5 -0.32 18.86 -9.96
CA LYS A 5 0.32 17.91 -10.89
C LYS A 5 1.69 17.46 -10.39
N SER A 6 2.53 18.40 -9.95
CA SER A 6 3.86 18.13 -9.41
C SER A 6 3.78 17.34 -8.10
N ILE A 7 2.81 17.66 -7.24
CA ILE A 7 2.57 16.93 -5.98
C ILE A 7 2.22 15.45 -6.26
N GLY A 8 1.39 15.18 -7.27
CA GLY A 8 1.02 13.81 -7.65
C GLY A 8 2.19 12.99 -8.22
N ILE A 9 3.05 13.63 -9.04
CA ILE A 9 4.24 12.98 -9.60
C ILE A 9 5.26 12.70 -8.49
N ILE A 10 5.55 13.70 -7.64
CA ILE A 10 6.45 13.55 -6.49
C ILE A 10 5.92 12.46 -5.55
N GLY A 11 4.61 12.44 -5.27
CA GLY A 11 3.99 11.40 -4.44
C GLY A 11 4.12 10.00 -5.04
N SER A 12 3.94 9.85 -6.35
CA SER A 12 4.12 8.55 -7.02
C SER A 12 5.57 8.06 -6.95
N ILE A 13 6.54 8.92 -7.29
CA ILE A 13 7.97 8.58 -7.23
C ILE A 13 8.41 8.30 -5.79
N ALA A 14 8.00 9.17 -4.85
CA ALA A 14 8.29 8.99 -3.44
C ALA A 14 7.69 7.70 -2.88
N THR A 15 6.57 7.19 -3.42
CA THR A 15 6.03 5.90 -3.02
C THR A 15 7.00 4.77 -3.38
N PHE A 16 7.55 4.77 -4.60
CA PHE A 16 8.55 3.77 -5.01
C PHE A 16 9.85 3.91 -4.22
N VAL A 17 10.35 5.14 -4.05
CA VAL A 17 11.56 5.42 -3.27
C VAL A 17 11.37 5.00 -1.82
N GLY A 18 10.24 5.34 -1.20
CA GLY A 18 9.95 4.96 0.18
C GLY A 18 9.88 3.44 0.37
N LEU A 19 9.37 2.69 -0.61
CA LEU A 19 9.33 1.23 -0.59
C LEU A 19 10.74 0.63 -0.69
N LEU A 20 11.62 1.21 -1.52
CA LEU A 20 13.04 0.80 -1.61
C LEU A 20 13.79 1.10 -0.30
N PHE A 21 13.61 2.31 0.24
CA PHE A 21 14.23 2.71 1.49
C PHE A 21 13.70 1.93 2.69
N LEU A 22 12.49 1.37 2.64
CA LEU A 22 11.97 0.49 3.68
C LEU A 22 12.87 -0.73 3.91
N LEU A 23 13.54 -1.20 2.85
CA LEU A 23 14.45 -2.35 2.90
C LEU A 23 15.82 -2.02 3.52
N ILE A 24 16.28 -0.78 3.34
CA ILE A 24 17.62 -0.33 3.76
C ILE A 24 17.56 0.35 5.13
N VAL A 25 16.66 1.32 5.26
CA VAL A 25 16.44 2.11 6.48
C VAL A 25 14.93 2.17 6.75
N PRO A 26 14.38 1.19 7.51
CA PRO A 26 12.94 1.02 7.68
C PRO A 26 12.19 2.27 8.13
N LEU A 27 12.76 3.03 9.08
CA LEU A 27 12.13 4.24 9.61
C LEU A 27 12.01 5.35 8.55
N ILE A 28 13.07 5.56 7.77
CA ILE A 28 13.09 6.58 6.70
C ILE A 28 12.11 6.17 5.58
N GLY A 29 12.12 4.89 5.19
CA GLY A 29 11.18 4.36 4.20
C GLY A 29 9.72 4.58 4.60
N LEU A 30 9.38 4.32 5.86
CA LEU A 30 8.04 4.56 6.41
C LEU A 30 7.62 6.03 6.32
N VAL A 31 8.48 6.95 6.76
CA VAL A 31 8.18 8.40 6.71
C VAL A 31 7.94 8.86 5.28
N ILE A 32 8.79 8.42 4.33
CA ILE A 32 8.65 8.74 2.92
C ILE A 32 7.34 8.18 2.36
N LEU A 33 6.99 6.92 2.67
CA LEU A 33 5.74 6.29 2.22
C LEU A 33 4.50 7.04 2.72
N PHE A 34 4.50 7.49 3.97
CA PHE A 34 3.40 8.30 4.51
C PHE A 34 3.30 9.65 3.80
N ALA A 35 4.41 10.38 3.67
CA ALA A 35 4.43 11.66 2.97
C ALA A 35 3.96 11.53 1.50
N ALA A 36 4.42 10.47 0.82
CA ALA A 36 4.04 10.14 -0.54
C ALA A 36 2.53 9.87 -0.69
N ARG A 37 1.96 9.07 0.21
CA ARG A 37 0.51 8.76 0.21
C ARG A 37 -0.33 10.01 0.50
N VAL A 38 0.12 10.89 1.39
CA VAL A 38 -0.55 12.18 1.64
C VAL A 38 -0.53 13.06 0.39
N GLY A 39 0.61 13.16 -0.31
CA GLY A 39 0.70 13.88 -1.58
C GLY A 39 -0.26 13.34 -2.64
N LEU A 40 -0.35 12.00 -2.77
CA LEU A 40 -1.31 11.33 -3.64
C LEU A 40 -2.77 11.64 -3.26
N LEU A 41 -3.10 11.68 -1.96
CA LEU A 41 -4.45 12.07 -1.51
C LEU A 41 -4.80 13.49 -1.91
N ILE A 42 -3.87 14.44 -1.75
CA ILE A 42 -4.09 15.83 -2.14
C ILE A 42 -4.33 15.92 -3.65
N ALA A 43 -3.52 15.25 -4.47
CA ALA A 43 -3.71 15.22 -5.92
C ALA A 43 -5.08 14.65 -6.33
N PHE A 44 -5.49 13.54 -5.73
CA PHE A 44 -6.81 12.94 -6.00
C PHE A 44 -7.97 13.79 -5.49
N LYS A 45 -7.79 14.52 -4.37
CA LYS A 45 -8.77 15.46 -3.85
C LYS A 45 -9.00 16.61 -4.83
N ASP A 46 -7.93 17.16 -5.40
CA ASP A 46 -8.04 18.24 -6.36
C ASP A 46 -8.67 17.76 -7.67
N LEU A 47 -8.26 16.59 -8.17
CA LEU A 47 -8.89 15.97 -9.36
C LEU A 47 -10.39 15.71 -9.14
N SER A 48 -10.76 15.18 -7.98
CA SER A 48 -12.15 14.94 -7.60
C SER A 48 -12.99 16.23 -7.63
N LYS A 49 -12.44 17.34 -7.14
CA LYS A 49 -13.10 18.65 -7.21
C LYS A 49 -13.21 19.16 -8.65
N THR A 50 -12.14 19.07 -9.44
CA THR A 50 -12.15 19.54 -10.84
C THR A 50 -13.15 18.75 -11.70
N LEU A 51 -13.29 17.45 -11.44
CA LEU A 51 -14.18 16.57 -12.18
C LEU A 51 -15.59 16.49 -11.58
N ASN A 52 -15.84 17.19 -10.47
CA ASN A 52 -17.09 17.17 -9.71
C ASN A 52 -17.58 15.74 -9.37
N ASP A 53 -16.64 14.82 -9.10
CA ASP A 53 -16.93 13.44 -8.72
C ASP A 53 -16.17 13.09 -7.43
N ILE A 54 -16.92 13.07 -6.32
CA ILE A 54 -16.37 12.81 -4.98
C ILE A 54 -15.88 11.36 -4.81
N LYS A 55 -16.41 10.42 -5.60
CA LYS A 55 -16.09 9.00 -5.49
C LYS A 55 -14.63 8.71 -5.84
N ILE A 56 -14.02 9.52 -6.71
CA ILE A 56 -12.60 9.44 -7.06
C ILE A 56 -11.73 9.55 -5.80
N PHE A 57 -12.00 10.57 -4.98
CA PHE A 57 -11.29 10.78 -3.73
C PHE A 57 -11.62 9.71 -2.70
N GLU A 58 -12.91 9.37 -2.53
CA GLU A 58 -13.34 8.36 -1.55
C GLU A 58 -12.70 6.99 -1.78
N TYR A 59 -12.66 6.53 -3.04
CA TYR A 59 -12.02 5.25 -3.36
C TYR A 59 -10.51 5.30 -3.13
N LYS A 60 -9.84 6.40 -3.51
CA LYS A 60 -8.41 6.54 -3.24
C LYS A 60 -8.11 6.57 -1.74
N PHE A 61 -8.95 7.26 -0.96
CA PHE A 61 -8.83 7.33 0.49
C PHE A 61 -9.04 5.98 1.16
N LYS A 62 -10.09 5.24 0.78
CA LYS A 62 -10.34 3.87 1.27
C LYS A 62 -9.17 2.94 0.96
N SER A 63 -8.61 3.00 -0.25
CA SER A 63 -7.42 2.24 -0.61
C SER A 63 -6.25 2.55 0.33
N ILE A 64 -5.96 3.82 0.58
CA ILE A 64 -4.82 4.22 1.41
C ILE A 64 -5.00 3.75 2.86
N ILE A 65 -6.21 3.88 3.42
CA ILE A 65 -6.52 3.36 4.76
C ILE A 65 -6.29 1.85 4.82
N LEU A 66 -6.87 1.09 3.89
CA LEU A 66 -6.70 -0.37 3.85
C LEU A 66 -5.23 -0.76 3.71
N GLY A 67 -4.46 -0.02 2.91
CA GLY A 67 -3.03 -0.25 2.75
C GLY A 67 -2.22 0.08 4.01
N VAL A 68 -2.67 1.00 4.87
CA VAL A 68 -2.04 1.25 6.18
C VAL A 68 -2.41 0.13 7.15
N VAL A 69 -3.68 -0.28 7.19
CA VAL A 69 -4.16 -1.38 8.04
C VAL A 69 -3.43 -2.68 7.72
N ALA A 70 -3.28 -3.04 6.43
CA ALA A 70 -2.52 -4.21 6.02
C ALA A 70 -1.05 -4.16 6.49
N LEU A 71 -0.41 -2.99 6.36
CA LEU A 71 0.96 -2.79 6.81
C LEU A 71 1.07 -2.96 8.33
N MET A 72 0.13 -2.44 9.11
CA MET A 72 0.13 -2.58 10.57
C MET A 72 -0.06 -4.05 10.99
N ILE A 73 -0.96 -4.78 10.34
CA ILE A 73 -1.17 -6.22 10.61
C ILE A 73 0.12 -7.00 10.31
N PHE A 74 0.75 -6.73 9.17
CA PHE A 74 2.02 -7.38 8.81
C PHE A 74 3.15 -7.06 9.80
N MET A 75 3.29 -5.80 10.21
CA MET A 75 4.30 -5.38 11.19
C MET A 75 4.03 -5.99 12.57
N LEU A 76 2.76 -6.08 13.00
CA LEU A 76 2.39 -6.76 14.24
C LEU A 76 2.70 -8.25 14.19
N SER A 77 2.45 -8.91 13.05
CA SER A 77 2.82 -10.33 12.90
C SER A 77 4.34 -10.52 12.92
N LEU A 78 5.10 -9.64 12.28
CA LEU A 78 6.57 -9.67 12.34
C LEU A 78 7.08 -9.48 13.77
N TYR A 79 6.55 -8.47 14.47
CA TYR A 79 6.95 -8.16 15.84
C TYR A 79 6.62 -9.32 16.79
N THR A 80 5.40 -9.86 16.74
CA THR A 80 4.98 -10.98 17.59
C THR A 80 5.79 -12.24 17.32
N THR A 81 6.05 -12.57 16.06
CA THR A 81 6.94 -13.69 15.71
C THR A 81 8.36 -13.47 16.21
N SER A 82 8.94 -12.28 16.02
CA SER A 82 10.31 -11.98 16.50
C SER A 82 10.44 -12.08 18.03
N TYR A 83 9.39 -11.67 18.76
CA TYR A 83 9.36 -11.75 20.21
C TYR A 83 9.27 -13.20 20.72
N LEU A 84 8.49 -14.04 20.04
CA LEU A 84 8.29 -15.44 20.42
C LEU A 84 9.50 -16.32 20.08
N VAL A 85 10.25 -15.96 19.03
CA VAL A 85 11.40 -16.73 18.52
C VAL A 85 12.71 -16.37 19.24
N GLY A 86 12.83 -15.14 19.75
CA GLY A 86 14.05 -14.67 20.40
C GLY A 86 15.24 -14.51 19.43
N PRO A 87 16.43 -14.13 19.93
CA PRO A 87 17.60 -13.84 19.10
C PRO A 87 18.21 -15.07 18.38
N GLU A 88 17.93 -16.28 18.87
CA GLU A 88 18.55 -17.53 18.40
C GLU A 88 17.68 -18.34 17.44
N GLY A 89 16.38 -18.02 17.30
CA GLY A 89 15.40 -18.96 16.75
C GLY A 89 15.18 -18.90 15.23
N MET A 90 16.22 -18.67 14.43
CA MET A 90 16.06 -18.86 12.98
C MET A 90 15.82 -20.36 12.71
N PRO A 91 14.67 -20.77 12.18
CA PRO A 91 14.38 -22.19 12.01
C PRO A 91 15.38 -22.81 11.04
N GLU A 92 16.07 -23.87 11.47
CA GLU A 92 17.09 -24.56 10.67
C GLU A 92 16.47 -25.44 9.57
N SER A 93 15.16 -25.73 9.66
CA SER A 93 14.46 -26.62 8.75
C SER A 93 13.04 -26.12 8.39
N ILE A 94 12.52 -26.61 7.25
CA ILE A 94 11.14 -26.36 6.81
C ILE A 94 10.13 -27.03 7.77
N GLU A 95 10.52 -28.10 8.46
CA GLU A 95 9.68 -28.78 9.46
C GLU A 95 9.49 -27.93 10.72
N ASP A 96 10.49 -27.14 11.13
CA ASP A 96 10.37 -26.16 12.22
C ASP A 96 9.50 -24.95 11.85
N ILE A 97 9.51 -24.56 10.58
CA ILE A 97 8.62 -23.51 10.04
C ILE A 97 7.14 -23.95 10.10
N LEU A 98 6.88 -25.24 9.83
CA LEU A 98 5.52 -25.80 9.81
C LEU A 98 5.02 -26.19 11.21
N SER A 99 5.92 -26.60 12.11
CA SER A 99 5.58 -27.01 13.49
C SER A 99 5.69 -25.87 14.52
N GLY A 100 6.45 -24.81 14.23
CA GLY A 100 6.67 -23.67 15.10
C GLY A 100 5.48 -22.71 15.16
N GLY A 101 4.83 -22.61 16.33
CA GLY A 101 3.69 -21.70 16.55
C GLY A 101 3.96 -20.23 16.20
N ALA A 102 5.21 -19.76 16.31
CA ALA A 102 5.58 -18.40 15.99
C ALA A 102 5.62 -18.10 14.48
N MET A 103 6.02 -19.06 13.64
CA MET A 103 6.07 -18.91 12.20
C MET A 103 4.66 -18.99 11.58
N ASN A 104 3.79 -19.81 12.16
CA ASN A 104 2.37 -19.83 11.81
C ASN A 104 1.67 -18.48 12.04
N ILE A 105 2.06 -17.72 13.08
CA ILE A 105 1.55 -16.36 13.32
C ILE A 105 1.98 -15.40 12.20
N LEU A 106 3.24 -15.48 11.75
CA LEU A 106 3.74 -14.66 10.65
C LEU A 106 3.02 -14.99 9.35
N LEU A 107 2.85 -16.28 9.05
CA LEU A 107 2.13 -16.74 7.85
C LEU A 107 0.68 -16.27 7.86
N LEU A 108 -0.05 -16.47 8.96
CA LEU A 108 -1.44 -16.01 9.10
C LEU A 108 -1.55 -14.50 8.95
N GLY A 109 -0.69 -13.74 9.63
CA GLY A 109 -0.67 -12.27 9.53
C GLY A 109 -0.36 -11.79 8.11
N SER A 110 0.56 -12.46 7.41
CA SER A 110 0.91 -12.17 6.02
C SER A 110 -0.25 -12.46 5.06
N ILE A 111 -0.95 -13.58 5.23
CA ILE A 111 -2.13 -13.93 4.42
C ILE A 111 -3.25 -12.90 4.62
N ILE A 112 -3.54 -12.52 5.88
CA ILE A 112 -4.56 -11.52 6.20
C ILE A 112 -4.19 -10.17 5.59
N ALA A 113 -2.94 -9.73 5.75
CA ALA A 113 -2.44 -8.49 5.17
C ALA A 113 -2.54 -8.52 3.64
N TRP A 114 -2.21 -9.64 2.99
CA TRP A 114 -2.28 -9.79 1.54
C TRP A 114 -3.72 -9.70 1.02
N ILE A 115 -4.69 -10.34 1.69
CA ILE A 115 -6.13 -10.20 1.35
C ILE A 115 -6.56 -8.73 1.43
N ILE A 116 -6.16 -8.01 2.48
CA ILE A 116 -6.48 -6.58 2.64
C ILE A 116 -5.83 -5.73 1.55
N ILE A 117 -4.60 -6.06 1.12
CA ILE A 117 -3.93 -5.40 -0.01
C ILE A 117 -4.71 -5.62 -1.30
N ILE A 118 -5.18 -6.83 -1.60
CA ILE A 118 -6.03 -7.11 -2.77
C ILE A 118 -7.27 -6.20 -2.75
N ILE A 119 -7.96 -6.12 -1.61
CA ILE A 119 -9.14 -5.25 -1.46
C ILE A 119 -8.76 -3.77 -1.64
N SER A 120 -7.64 -3.33 -1.06
CA SER A 120 -7.13 -1.96 -1.23
C SER A 120 -6.92 -1.63 -2.70
N VAL A 121 -6.33 -2.54 -3.47
CA VAL A 121 -6.01 -2.34 -4.88
C VAL A 121 -7.26 -2.37 -5.76
N ILE A 122 -8.30 -3.10 -5.40
CA ILE A 122 -9.61 -2.98 -6.06
C ILE A 122 -10.15 -1.54 -5.96
N TYR A 123 -9.97 -0.86 -4.82
CA TYR A 123 -10.35 0.56 -4.69
C TYR A 123 -9.43 1.49 -5.50
N VAL A 124 -8.14 1.19 -5.61
CA VAL A 124 -7.23 1.91 -6.53
C VAL A 124 -7.75 1.83 -7.96
N LYS A 125 -8.08 0.62 -8.42
CA LYS A 125 -8.63 0.38 -9.75
C LYS A 125 -9.92 1.15 -9.96
N LYS A 126 -10.86 1.12 -9.01
CA LYS A 126 -12.11 1.89 -9.09
C LYS A 126 -11.88 3.40 -9.21
N ALA A 127 -10.92 3.95 -8.46
CA ALA A 127 -10.58 5.38 -8.55
C ALA A 127 -10.01 5.75 -9.93
N TYR A 128 -9.14 4.90 -10.48
CA TYR A 128 -8.57 5.11 -11.82
C TYR A 128 -9.55 4.87 -12.96
N ASP A 129 -10.48 3.92 -12.82
CA ASP A 129 -11.53 3.68 -13.82
C ASP A 129 -12.47 4.89 -13.93
N LEU A 130 -12.82 5.50 -12.79
CA LEU A 130 -13.58 6.75 -12.76
C LEU A 130 -12.82 7.90 -13.41
N LEU A 131 -11.52 8.05 -13.12
CA LEU A 131 -10.68 9.03 -13.81
C LEU A 131 -10.64 8.79 -15.32
N ALA A 132 -10.55 7.53 -15.75
CA ALA A 132 -10.55 7.17 -17.17
C ALA A 132 -11.85 7.56 -17.87
N SER A 133 -13.00 7.33 -17.23
CA SER A 133 -14.31 7.73 -17.78
C SER A 133 -14.49 9.24 -17.79
N SER A 134 -14.13 9.93 -16.71
CA SER A 134 -14.35 11.38 -16.59
C SER A 134 -13.43 12.21 -17.46
N LEU A 135 -12.20 11.74 -17.71
CA LEU A 135 -11.23 12.41 -18.58
C LEU A 135 -11.23 11.88 -20.03
N ASN A 136 -11.96 10.80 -20.31
CA ASN A 136 -11.90 10.05 -21.57
C ASN A 136 -10.46 9.61 -21.95
N ILE A 137 -9.63 9.31 -20.95
CA ILE A 137 -8.24 8.89 -21.11
C ILE A 137 -8.11 7.43 -20.70
N ARG A 138 -7.91 6.55 -21.69
CA ARG A 138 -7.80 5.10 -21.48
C ARG A 138 -6.58 4.67 -20.63
N TYR A 139 -5.53 5.49 -20.55
CA TYR A 139 -4.32 5.16 -19.79
C TYR A 139 -4.57 4.96 -18.29
N PHE A 140 -5.51 5.70 -17.68
CA PHE A 140 -5.82 5.51 -16.26
C PHE A 140 -6.38 4.11 -15.98
N ARG A 141 -7.20 3.56 -16.88
CA ARG A 141 -7.72 2.19 -16.78
C ARG A 141 -6.60 1.15 -16.78
N TRP A 142 -5.60 1.33 -17.64
CA TRP A 142 -4.42 0.47 -17.69
C TRP A 142 -3.59 0.55 -16.41
N ILE A 143 -3.37 1.76 -15.88
CA ILE A 143 -2.67 1.93 -14.59
C ILE A 143 -3.39 1.16 -13.48
N GLY A 144 -4.72 1.29 -13.38
CA GLY A 144 -5.52 0.56 -12.39
C GLY A 144 -5.39 -0.97 -12.54
N LEU A 145 -5.30 -1.49 -13.77
CA LEU A 145 -5.07 -2.90 -14.03
C LEU A 145 -3.67 -3.36 -13.65
N VAL A 146 -2.63 -2.57 -13.94
CA VAL A 146 -1.25 -2.88 -13.55
C VAL A 146 -1.12 -2.99 -12.03
N TYR A 147 -1.76 -2.08 -11.28
CA TYR A 147 -1.82 -2.20 -9.83
C TYR A 147 -2.49 -3.50 -9.37
N LEU A 148 -3.57 -3.93 -10.04
CA LEU A 148 -4.31 -5.14 -9.68
C LEU A 148 -3.57 -6.44 -10.01
N ILE A 149 -2.83 -6.47 -11.11
CA ILE A 149 -2.02 -7.64 -11.52
C ILE A 149 -0.71 -7.72 -10.72
N GLY A 150 -0.19 -6.58 -10.27
CA GLY A 150 1.07 -6.50 -9.53
C GLY A 150 0.97 -6.83 -8.03
N VAL A 151 -0.20 -7.23 -7.52
CA VAL A 151 -0.43 -7.72 -6.14
C VAL A 151 -0.34 -9.23 -6.10
#